data_AF-A0A4R6YWQ9-F1
#
_entry.id   AF-A0A4R6YWQ9-F1
#
_cell.length_a   1.000
_cell.length_b   1.000
_cell.length_c   1.000
_cell.angle_alpha   90.00
_cell.angle_beta   90.00
_cell.angle_gamma   90.00
#
_symmetry.space_group_name_H-M   'P 1'
#
loop_
_entity.id
_entity.type
_entity.pdbx_description
1 polymer ?
#
loop_
_entity_poly.entity_id
_entity_poly.type
_entity_poly.pdbx_seq_one_letter_code
_entity_poly.pdbx_strand_id
1 'polypeptide(L)'
;MIAVTALLCDSAVADATWWKTFTLEPRDTELLGVPVDRVNREWVRATALESSALSAAQRADVTSRNRQFVVNSDFNADGRPDRALVGVYQDKQGKRGSFVAVFTLRDDRAWQPVFSEVGDEPGHFSVLHSVPDHFSRVYWDQCLDCKASAAVTWSGINYFLAYF
;
A
#
# COMPACT_ATOMS: atom_id res chain seq x y z
N MET A 1 -24.91 0.05 47.49
CA MET A 1 -23.93 0.99 46.87
C MET A 1 -22.98 0.13 46.04
N ILE A 2 -23.21 0.03 44.73
CA ILE A 2 -22.33 -0.71 43.82
C ILE A 2 -21.82 0.32 42.81
N ALA A 3 -20.53 0.64 42.91
CA ALA A 3 -19.85 1.47 41.93
C ALA A 3 -19.54 0.59 40.72
N VAL A 4 -20.21 0.87 39.60
CA VAL A 4 -19.83 0.33 38.29
C VAL A 4 -18.76 1.27 37.74
N THR A 5 -17.51 0.85 37.85
CA THR A 5 -16.37 1.53 37.22
C THR A 5 -16.54 1.45 35.72
N ALA A 6 -16.79 2.60 35.08
CA ALA A 6 -16.84 2.71 33.64
C ALA A 6 -15.47 2.30 33.06
N LEU A 7 -15.46 1.29 32.17
CA LEU A 7 -14.36 1.08 31.24
C LEU A 7 -14.28 2.32 30.36
N LEU A 8 -13.26 3.15 30.61
CA LEU A 8 -12.81 4.15 29.65
C LEU A 8 -12.30 3.39 28.43
N CYS A 9 -13.12 3.37 27.38
CA CYS A 9 -12.67 3.05 26.04
C CYS A 9 -11.73 4.20 25.67
N ASP A 10 -10.44 4.01 25.88
CA ASP A 10 -9.41 4.99 25.57
C ASP A 10 -9.37 5.12 24.04
N SER A 11 -10.20 6.01 23.51
CA SER A 11 -10.14 6.42 22.11
C SER A 11 -8.89 7.27 21.95
N ALA A 12 -7.74 6.60 21.90
CA ALA A 12 -6.49 7.23 21.52
C ALA A 12 -6.72 7.90 20.16
N VAL A 13 -6.75 9.23 20.14
CA VAL A 13 -6.70 9.97 18.88
C VAL A 13 -5.30 9.75 18.35
N ALA A 14 -5.17 9.29 17.10
CA ALA A 14 -3.84 9.18 16.51
C ALA A 14 -3.21 10.58 16.48
N ASP A 15 -1.95 10.72 16.92
CA ASP A 15 -1.18 11.96 16.71
C ASP A 15 -1.31 12.31 15.22
N ALA A 16 -1.67 13.56 14.90
CA ALA A 16 -1.90 14.05 13.54
C ALA A 16 -0.67 13.98 12.62
N THR A 17 0.40 13.30 13.02
CA THR A 17 1.60 13.03 12.23
C THR A 17 2.17 11.61 12.39
N TRP A 18 1.42 10.67 12.98
CA TRP A 18 1.91 9.33 13.32
C TRP A 18 2.54 8.58 12.12
N TRP A 19 2.06 8.83 10.91
CA TRP A 19 2.58 8.21 9.68
C TRP A 19 4.02 8.64 9.35
N LYS A 20 4.50 9.77 9.91
CA LYS A 20 5.89 10.23 9.75
C LYS A 20 6.89 9.44 10.59
N THR A 21 6.42 8.84 11.68
CA THR A 21 7.24 8.04 12.60
C THR A 21 6.90 6.56 12.54
N PHE A 22 5.87 6.18 11.78
CA PHE A 22 5.52 4.80 11.52
C PHE A 22 6.69 4.09 10.82
N THR A 23 7.07 2.93 11.35
CA THR A 23 8.10 2.08 10.78
C THR A 23 7.55 0.69 10.58
N LEU A 24 7.79 0.12 9.40
CA LEU A 24 7.53 -1.27 9.09
C LEU A 24 8.82 -1.90 8.59
N GLU A 25 9.15 -3.08 9.11
CA GLU A 25 10.33 -3.83 8.70
C GLU A 25 10.00 -4.73 7.49
N PRO A 26 10.77 -4.66 6.39
CA PRO A 26 10.69 -5.62 5.29
C PRO A 26 11.12 -7.01 5.78
N ARG A 27 10.21 -7.99 5.76
CA ARG A 27 10.45 -9.31 6.35
C ARG A 27 10.15 -10.46 5.40
N ASP A 28 9.14 -10.32 4.55
CA ASP A 28 8.66 -11.41 3.71
C ASP A 28 9.53 -11.55 2.46
N THR A 29 9.63 -12.78 1.95
CA THR A 29 10.34 -13.10 0.70
C THR A 29 9.39 -13.28 -0.48
N GLU A 30 8.09 -13.14 -0.23
CA GLU A 30 7.04 -13.24 -1.23
C GLU A 30 5.96 -12.18 -1.01
N LEU A 31 5.35 -11.72 -2.09
CA LEU A 31 4.13 -10.92 -2.08
C LEU A 31 3.07 -11.69 -2.86
N LEU A 32 1.94 -12.00 -2.22
CA LEU A 32 0.84 -12.76 -2.84
C LEU A 32 1.28 -14.12 -3.44
N GLY A 33 2.26 -14.79 -2.81
CA GLY A 33 2.84 -16.04 -3.32
C GLY A 33 3.83 -15.87 -4.47
N VAL A 34 4.20 -14.63 -4.81
CA VAL A 34 5.22 -14.31 -5.81
C VAL A 34 6.53 -13.96 -5.11
N PRO A 35 7.66 -14.63 -5.42
CA PRO A 35 8.97 -14.24 -4.93
C PRO A 35 9.28 -12.76 -5.19
N VAL A 36 9.80 -12.06 -4.18
CA VAL A 36 10.02 -10.60 -4.26
C VAL A 36 10.99 -10.20 -5.37
N ASP A 37 11.94 -11.05 -5.72
CA ASP A 37 12.87 -10.85 -6.83
C ASP A 37 12.21 -10.94 -8.23
N ARG A 38 11.04 -11.57 -8.31
CA ARG A 38 10.18 -11.54 -9.51
C ARG A 38 9.30 -10.29 -9.58
N VAL A 39 9.03 -9.65 -8.45
CA VAL A 39 8.35 -8.35 -8.41
C VAL A 39 9.33 -7.26 -8.83
N ASN A 40 10.50 -7.23 -8.20
CA ASN A 40 11.62 -6.36 -8.55
C ASN A 40 12.94 -7.09 -8.32
N ARG A 41 13.79 -7.17 -9.35
CA ARG A 41 15.03 -7.97 -9.32
C ARG A 41 16.04 -7.54 -8.26
N GLU A 42 15.97 -6.31 -7.78
CA GLU A 42 16.89 -5.82 -6.75
C GLU A 42 16.40 -6.14 -5.34
N TRP A 43 15.14 -6.55 -5.15
CA TRP A 43 14.58 -6.80 -3.83
C TRP A 43 15.02 -8.15 -3.25
N VAL A 44 15.27 -8.16 -1.94
CA VAL A 44 15.52 -9.37 -1.14
C VAL A 44 14.44 -9.61 -0.10
N ARG A 45 13.74 -8.54 0.33
CA ARG A 45 12.58 -8.62 1.23
C ARG A 45 11.57 -7.55 0.85
N ALA A 46 10.30 -7.85 1.09
CA ALA A 46 9.23 -6.87 1.06
C ALA A 46 8.18 -7.23 2.10
N THR A 47 7.42 -6.25 2.57
CA THR A 47 6.25 -6.46 3.42
C THR A 47 5.13 -5.58 2.88
N ALA A 48 4.00 -6.17 2.50
CA ALA A 48 2.81 -5.40 2.18
C ALA A 48 2.26 -4.73 3.45
N LEU A 49 1.82 -3.48 3.33
CA LEU A 49 1.12 -2.81 4.41
C LEU A 49 -0.28 -3.40 4.56
N GLU A 50 -0.67 -3.68 5.79
CA GLU A 50 -2.00 -4.18 6.14
C GLU A 50 -2.55 -3.41 7.33
N SER A 51 -3.87 -3.33 7.43
CA SER A 51 -4.54 -2.68 8.57
C SER A 51 -4.22 -3.33 9.92
N SER A 52 -3.81 -4.60 9.91
CA SER A 52 -3.35 -5.37 11.06
C SER A 52 -2.04 -4.82 11.65
N ALA A 53 -1.22 -4.14 10.85
CA ALA A 53 0.03 -3.50 11.29
C ALA A 53 -0.19 -2.19 12.08
N LEU A 54 -1.42 -1.68 12.07
CA LEU A 54 -1.79 -0.41 12.69
C LEU A 54 -2.50 -0.60 14.04
N SER A 55 -2.42 0.40 14.91
CA SER A 55 -3.32 0.53 16.05
C SER A 55 -4.75 0.88 15.60
N ALA A 56 -5.74 0.75 16.50
CA ALA A 56 -7.13 1.10 16.19
C ALA A 56 -7.28 2.58 15.79
N ALA A 57 -6.57 3.47 16.47
CA ALA A 57 -6.53 4.90 16.19
C ALA A 57 -5.98 5.21 14.78
N GLN A 58 -4.85 4.60 14.44
CA GLN A 58 -4.20 4.76 13.13
C GLN A 58 -5.09 4.22 12.01
N ARG A 59 -5.74 3.06 12.20
CA ARG A 59 -6.73 2.53 11.25
C ARG A 59 -7.90 3.49 11.03
N ALA A 60 -8.40 4.11 12.10
CA ALA A 60 -9.50 5.06 12.01
C ALA A 60 -9.09 6.31 11.21
N ASP A 61 -7.87 6.81 11.41
CA ASP A 61 -7.32 7.95 10.66
C ASP A 61 -7.11 7.63 9.17
N VAL A 62 -6.59 6.45 8.82
CA VAL A 62 -6.49 6.00 7.41
C VAL A 62 -7.88 5.92 6.76
N THR A 63 -8.83 5.28 7.45
CA THR A 63 -10.19 5.09 6.92
C THR A 63 -10.94 6.42 6.76
N SER A 64 -10.85 7.33 7.73
CA SER A 64 -11.56 8.62 7.69
C SER A 64 -11.12 9.51 6.52
N ARG A 65 -9.90 9.27 6.00
CA ARG A 65 -9.32 9.95 4.83
C ARG A 65 -9.58 9.22 3.51
N ASN A 66 -10.42 8.19 3.51
CA ASN A 66 -10.67 7.33 2.34
C ASN A 66 -9.38 6.75 1.75
N ARG A 67 -8.47 6.30 2.63
CA ARG A 67 -7.19 5.67 2.27
C ARG A 67 -7.22 4.19 2.58
N GLN A 68 -6.42 3.43 1.85
CA GLN A 68 -6.31 1.97 1.99
C GLN A 68 -4.93 1.49 1.59
N PHE A 69 -4.56 0.26 1.94
CA PHE A 69 -3.26 -0.32 1.55
C PHE A 69 -3.33 -1.23 0.33
N VAL A 70 -4.54 -1.66 -0.02
CA VAL A 70 -4.82 -2.57 -1.11
C VAL A 70 -6.04 -2.04 -1.86
N VAL A 71 -5.96 -2.00 -3.18
CA VAL A 71 -7.09 -1.70 -4.08
C VAL A 71 -7.24 -2.87 -5.03
N ASN A 72 -8.45 -3.42 -5.14
CA ASN A 72 -8.78 -4.44 -6.14
C ASN A 72 -9.68 -3.83 -7.20
N SER A 73 -9.40 -4.09 -8.47
CA SER A 73 -10.18 -3.61 -9.62
C SER A 73 -9.87 -4.49 -10.84
N ASP A 74 -10.25 -4.04 -12.03
CA ASP A 74 -9.69 -4.47 -13.31
C ASP A 74 -9.11 -3.19 -13.96
N PHE A 75 -7.86 -2.84 -13.61
CA PHE A 75 -7.26 -1.55 -13.97
C PHE A 75 -6.89 -1.50 -15.45
N ASN A 76 -6.59 -2.64 -16.07
CA ASN A 76 -6.24 -2.74 -17.48
C ASN A 76 -7.42 -3.12 -18.40
N ALA A 77 -8.61 -3.37 -17.82
CA ALA A 77 -9.84 -3.74 -18.51
C ALA A 77 -9.71 -5.02 -19.37
N ASP A 78 -8.90 -5.98 -18.92
CA ASP A 78 -8.67 -7.25 -19.62
C ASP A 78 -9.60 -8.38 -19.15
N GLY A 79 -10.49 -8.09 -18.20
CA GLY A 79 -11.44 -9.04 -17.62
C GLY A 79 -10.86 -9.88 -16.48
N ARG A 80 -9.59 -9.70 -16.11
CA ARG A 80 -8.96 -10.36 -14.96
C ARG A 80 -8.89 -9.41 -13.77
N PRO A 81 -9.07 -9.94 -12.53
CA PRO A 81 -8.87 -9.13 -11.34
C PRO A 81 -7.42 -8.65 -11.21
N ASP A 82 -7.27 -7.36 -10.97
CA ASP A 82 -6.04 -6.72 -10.56
C ASP A 82 -6.05 -6.39 -9.06
N ARG A 83 -4.85 -6.35 -8.49
CA ARG A 83 -4.59 -5.93 -7.11
C ARG A 83 -3.40 -4.97 -7.08
N ALA A 84 -3.67 -3.73 -6.70
CA ALA A 84 -2.64 -2.78 -6.31
C ALA A 84 -2.42 -2.86 -4.81
N LEU A 85 -1.16 -2.84 -4.38
CA LEU A 85 -0.81 -2.80 -2.96
C LEU A 85 0.41 -1.92 -2.73
N VAL A 86 0.54 -1.43 -1.50
CA VAL A 86 1.70 -0.67 -1.04
C VAL A 86 2.40 -1.39 0.11
N GLY A 87 3.67 -1.06 0.32
CA GLY A 87 4.45 -1.69 1.36
C GLY A 87 5.83 -1.09 1.53
N VAL A 88 6.71 -1.83 2.19
CA VAL A 88 8.14 -1.51 2.35
C VAL A 88 9.00 -2.62 1.77
N TYR A 89 10.16 -2.26 1.22
CA TYR A 89 11.10 -3.21 0.64
C TYR A 89 12.51 -3.03 1.23
N GLN A 90 13.33 -4.05 1.05
CA GLN A 90 14.78 -4.00 1.19
C GLN A 90 15.43 -4.56 -0.08
N ASP A 91 16.41 -3.85 -0.64
CA ASP A 91 17.20 -4.33 -1.78
C ASP A 91 18.46 -5.10 -1.37
N LYS A 92 19.14 -5.66 -2.39
CA LYS A 92 20.38 -6.43 -2.24
C LYS A 92 21.52 -5.62 -1.61
N GLN A 93 21.48 -4.29 -1.71
CA GLN A 93 22.46 -3.37 -1.12
C GLN A 93 22.07 -2.94 0.30
N GLY A 94 20.92 -3.40 0.80
CA GLY A 94 20.40 -3.08 2.12
C GLY A 94 19.64 -1.76 2.19
N LYS A 95 19.44 -1.06 1.06
CA LYS A 95 18.58 0.13 1.01
C LYS A 95 17.14 -0.30 1.29
N ARG A 96 16.43 0.55 2.02
CA ARG A 96 15.01 0.37 2.35
C ARG A 96 14.20 1.51 1.76
N GLY A 97 12.95 1.23 1.41
CA GLY A 97 12.04 2.19 0.81
C GLY A 97 10.59 1.74 0.90
N SER A 98 9.67 2.63 0.56
CA SER A 98 8.28 2.25 0.28
C SER A 98 8.14 1.80 -1.17
N PHE A 99 7.07 1.07 -1.48
CA PHE A 99 6.76 0.69 -2.84
C PHE A 99 5.26 0.69 -3.11
N VAL A 100 4.91 0.75 -4.39
CA VAL A 100 3.61 0.36 -4.94
C VAL A 100 3.83 -0.76 -5.95
N ALA A 101 2.95 -1.76 -5.96
CA ALA A 101 3.00 -2.84 -6.93
C ALA A 101 1.59 -3.20 -7.40
N VAL A 102 1.46 -3.59 -8.67
CA VAL A 102 0.22 -4.10 -9.26
C VAL A 102 0.44 -5.54 -9.72
N PHE A 103 -0.53 -6.38 -9.37
CA PHE A 103 -0.58 -7.78 -9.76
C PHE A 103 -1.87 -8.05 -10.52
N THR A 104 -1.80 -8.84 -11.58
CA THR A 104 -2.97 -9.36 -12.30
C THR A 104 -3.13 -10.83 -11.98
N LEU A 105 -4.37 -11.28 -11.74
CA LEU A 105 -4.68 -12.68 -11.47
C LEU A 105 -4.73 -13.46 -12.77
N ARG A 106 -3.88 -14.47 -12.91
CA ARG A 106 -3.85 -15.37 -14.07
C ARG A 106 -4.97 -16.42 -14.00
N ASP A 107 -5.20 -17.10 -15.12
CA ASP A 107 -6.19 -18.18 -15.25
C ASP A 107 -5.91 -19.36 -14.30
N ASP A 108 -4.63 -19.63 -14.03
CA ASP A 108 -4.16 -20.62 -13.05
C ASP A 108 -4.35 -20.19 -11.58
N ARG A 109 -5.01 -19.04 -11.35
CA ARG A 109 -5.26 -18.42 -10.05
C ARG A 109 -3.99 -17.95 -9.34
N ALA A 110 -2.85 -17.89 -10.02
CA ALA A 110 -1.63 -17.29 -9.50
C ALA A 110 -1.61 -15.78 -9.79
N TRP A 111 -1.06 -15.01 -8.85
CA TRP A 111 -0.80 -13.59 -9.08
C TRP A 111 0.45 -13.42 -9.94
N GLN A 112 0.39 -12.49 -10.89
CA GLN A 112 1.53 -12.09 -11.72
C GLN A 112 1.85 -10.61 -11.47
N PRO A 113 3.09 -10.26 -11.08
CA PRO A 113 3.48 -8.87 -11.00
C PRO A 113 3.52 -8.29 -12.42
N VAL A 114 2.85 -7.17 -12.61
CA VAL A 114 2.79 -6.45 -13.90
C VAL A 114 3.38 -5.04 -13.78
N PHE A 115 3.60 -4.57 -12.55
CA PHE A 115 4.16 -3.27 -12.26
C PHE A 115 4.71 -3.20 -10.84
N SER A 116 5.81 -2.47 -10.65
CA SER A 116 6.30 -2.08 -9.34
C SER A 116 7.10 -0.79 -9.44
N GLU A 117 6.95 0.11 -8.49
CA GLU A 117 7.76 1.31 -8.34
C GLU A 117 8.13 1.56 -6.88
N VAL A 118 9.23 2.26 -6.66
CA VAL A 118 9.77 2.57 -5.33
C VAL A 118 9.60 4.04 -4.99
N GLY A 119 9.38 4.33 -3.71
CA GLY A 119 9.29 5.70 -3.23
C GLY A 119 10.66 6.37 -3.17
N ASP A 120 10.68 7.69 -3.29
CA ASP A 120 11.91 8.47 -3.24
C ASP A 120 12.46 8.59 -1.82
N GLU A 121 11.57 8.52 -0.81
CA GLU A 121 11.94 8.62 0.61
C GLU A 121 12.12 7.24 1.28
N PRO A 122 13.29 6.98 1.92
CA PRO A 122 13.58 5.69 2.54
C PRO A 122 12.66 5.32 3.72
N GLY A 123 11.82 4.29 3.56
CA GLY A 123 11.14 3.61 4.67
C GLY A 123 9.84 4.25 5.16
N HIS A 124 9.21 5.10 4.35
CA HIS A 124 8.01 5.83 4.76
C HIS A 124 6.71 5.03 4.61
N PHE A 125 5.71 5.41 5.40
CA PHE A 125 4.32 4.98 5.24
C PHE A 125 3.79 5.38 3.86
N SER A 126 2.97 4.53 3.23
CA SER A 126 2.25 4.94 2.02
C SER A 126 0.87 4.31 1.97
N VAL A 127 -0.02 4.93 1.20
CA VAL A 127 -1.41 4.52 1.05
C VAL A 127 -1.85 4.67 -0.40
N LEU A 128 -2.94 3.99 -0.70
CA LEU A 128 -3.66 4.06 -1.94
C LEU A 128 -5.01 4.74 -1.73
N HIS A 129 -5.49 5.37 -2.79
CA HIS A 129 -6.90 5.71 -2.95
C HIS A 129 -7.34 5.55 -4.40
N SER A 130 -8.63 5.34 -4.59
CA SER A 130 -9.26 5.26 -5.91
C SER A 130 -10.39 6.28 -5.97
N VAL A 131 -10.54 6.94 -7.10
CA VAL A 131 -11.67 7.84 -7.34
C VAL A 131 -12.76 7.02 -8.05
N PRO A 132 -14.03 7.05 -7.58
CA PRO A 132 -15.11 6.22 -8.11
C PRO A 132 -15.27 6.30 -9.63
N ASP A 133 -15.04 7.46 -10.25
CA ASP A 133 -15.24 7.66 -11.70
C ASP A 133 -13.98 7.33 -12.54
N HIS A 134 -12.90 6.87 -11.90
CA HIS A 134 -11.61 6.58 -12.54
C HIS A 134 -11.11 5.17 -12.20
N PHE A 135 -11.89 4.14 -12.55
CA PHE A 135 -11.57 2.72 -12.27
C PHE A 135 -10.24 2.22 -12.86
N SER A 136 -9.67 2.94 -13.84
CA SER A 136 -8.37 2.64 -14.45
C SER A 136 -7.17 3.30 -13.77
N ARG A 137 -7.38 3.99 -12.65
CA ARG A 137 -6.33 4.68 -11.89
C ARG A 137 -6.39 4.32 -10.42
N VAL A 138 -5.22 4.07 -9.87
CA VAL A 138 -5.02 4.03 -8.43
C VAL A 138 -3.97 5.08 -8.07
N TYR A 139 -4.31 5.91 -7.10
CA TYR A 139 -3.46 6.97 -6.60
C TYR A 139 -2.64 6.44 -5.44
N TRP A 140 -1.35 6.74 -5.46
CA TRP A 140 -0.37 6.37 -4.46
C TRP A 140 0.14 7.63 -3.77
N ASP A 141 -0.17 7.73 -2.47
CA ASP A 141 0.32 8.79 -1.60
C ASP A 141 1.43 8.23 -0.71
N GLN A 142 2.58 8.91 -0.70
CA GLN A 142 3.70 8.57 0.18
C GLN A 142 3.57 9.19 1.59
N CYS A 143 2.44 9.84 1.90
CA CYS A 143 2.02 10.19 3.26
C CYS A 143 0.52 10.53 3.33
N LEU A 144 -0.07 10.68 4.53
CA LEU A 144 -1.51 10.94 4.69
C LEU A 144 -1.94 12.40 4.43
N ASP A 145 -1.00 13.35 4.42
CA ASP A 145 -1.24 14.79 4.21
C ASP A 145 -0.43 15.37 3.03
N CYS A 146 0.15 14.49 2.21
CA CYS A 146 0.97 14.92 1.09
C CYS A 146 0.07 15.50 0.01
N LYS A 147 0.41 16.70 -0.47
CA LYS A 147 -0.25 17.31 -1.64
C LYS A 147 0.20 16.68 -2.95
N ALA A 148 1.35 16.02 -2.94
CA ALA A 148 1.89 15.30 -4.08
C ALA A 148 1.45 13.84 -3.99
N SER A 149 0.85 13.35 -5.07
CA SER A 149 0.58 11.93 -5.26
C SER A 149 1.03 11.53 -6.65
N ALA A 150 1.24 10.23 -6.84
CA ALA A 150 1.39 9.66 -8.17
C ALA A 150 0.17 8.79 -8.49
N ALA A 151 -0.23 8.71 -9.75
CA ALA A 151 -1.25 7.78 -10.21
C ALA A 151 -0.59 6.65 -10.98
N VAL A 152 -0.79 5.42 -10.52
CA VAL A 152 -0.51 4.22 -11.32
C VAL A 152 -1.60 4.14 -12.39
N THR A 153 -1.18 4.30 -13.64
CA THR A 153 -2.09 4.42 -14.79
C THR A 153 -1.75 3.39 -15.85
N TRP A 154 -2.76 2.75 -16.43
CA TRP A 154 -2.62 1.89 -17.59
C TRP A 154 -2.62 2.73 -18.89
N SER A 155 -1.60 2.55 -19.74
CA SER A 155 -1.50 3.26 -21.04
C SER A 155 -2.27 2.59 -22.18
N GLY A 156 -2.77 1.37 -21.97
CA GLY A 156 -3.19 0.45 -23.04
C GLY A 156 -2.16 -0.65 -23.34
N ILE A 157 -0.90 -0.47 -22.92
CA ILE A 157 0.19 -1.43 -23.17
C ILE A 157 1.00 -1.73 -21.90
N ASN A 158 1.19 -0.74 -21.04
CA ASN A 158 1.96 -0.88 -19.80
C ASN A 158 1.41 0.07 -18.71
N TYR A 159 1.69 -0.28 -17.46
CA TYR A 159 1.50 0.65 -16.35
C TYR A 159 2.64 1.67 -16.29
N PHE A 160 2.36 2.86 -15.75
CA PHE A 160 3.35 3.90 -15.46
C PHE A 160 2.87 4.79 -14.29
N LEU A 161 3.78 5.52 -13.65
CA LEU A 161 3.44 6.59 -12.71
C LEU A 161 3.26 7.92 -13.42
N ALA A 162 2.14 8.59 -13.16
CA ALA A 162 1.91 9.98 -13.50
C ALA A 162 1.95 10.83 -12.22
N TYR A 163 2.81 11.84 -12.17
CA TYR A 163 2.93 12.77 -11.04
C TYR A 163 2.14 14.06 -11.30
N PHE A 164 1.57 14.66 -10.25
CA PHE A 164 0.77 15.88 -10.32
C PHE A 164 0.95 16.75 -9.06
#